data_AF-A0A6M3XYQ7-F1
#
_entry.id   AF-A0A6M3XYQ7-F1
#
_cell.length_a   1.000
_cell.length_b   1.000
_cell.length_c   1.000
_cell.angle_alpha   90.00
_cell.angle_beta   90.00
_cell.angle_gamma   90.00
#
_symmetry.space_group_name_H-M   'P 1'
#
loop_
_entity.id
_entity.type
_entity.pdbx_description
1 polymer ?
#
loop_
_entity_poly.entity_id
_entity_poly.type
_entity_poly.pdbx_seq_one_letter_code
_entity_poly.pdbx_strand_id
1 'polypeptide(L)'
;MTISERFRDWIDYAAGYWKDRLRGWMASWMTRGFTELMEGLEPEAISLVRDNLAKISEHPMTPREIKDMLGTLTAGKKPLPLLLLIPIGVLMLIPMITAIFQPLGNLIVYAQERIFHSWRLDPIAVITAWRRNPEKYAKFFDDLTEQGWSEERIEALKFITLFIPTAQDQ
;
A
#
# COMPACT_ATOMS: atom_id res chain seq x y z
N MET A 1 1.52 -28.46 -20.58
CA MET A 1 1.67 -27.07 -20.11
C MET A 1 0.43 -26.30 -20.51
N THR A 2 -0.34 -25.85 -19.53
CA THR A 2 -1.64 -25.18 -19.75
C THR A 2 -1.45 -23.70 -20.07
N ILE A 3 -2.45 -23.06 -20.70
CA ILE A 3 -2.41 -21.62 -21.00
C ILE A 3 -2.28 -20.80 -19.71
N SER A 4 -2.90 -21.26 -18.62
CA SER A 4 -2.80 -20.66 -17.29
C SER A 4 -1.39 -20.74 -16.70
N GLU A 5 -0.67 -21.85 -16.87
CA GLU A 5 0.73 -21.97 -16.43
C GLU A 5 1.63 -20.99 -17.16
N ARG A 6 1.49 -20.88 -18.48
CA ARG A 6 2.28 -19.94 -19.29
C ARG A 6 2.04 -18.48 -18.92
N PHE A 7 0.79 -18.12 -18.61
CA PHE A 7 0.45 -16.78 -18.18
C PHE A 7 1.04 -16.47 -16.80
N ARG A 8 0.97 -17.43 -15.87
CA ARG A 8 1.59 -17.30 -14.54
C ARG A 8 3.11 -17.12 -14.64
N ASP A 9 3.78 -17.95 -15.44
CA ASP A 9 5.23 -17.86 -15.64
C ASP A 9 5.64 -16.52 -16.26
N TRP A 10 4.83 -15.98 -17.18
CA TRP A 10 5.06 -14.65 -17.76
C TRP A 10 4.91 -13.53 -16.72
N ILE A 11 3.89 -13.59 -15.87
CA ILE A 11 3.70 -12.62 -14.78
C ILE A 11 4.87 -12.70 -13.81
N ASP A 12 5.26 -13.89 -13.38
CA ASP A 12 6.34 -14.09 -12.41
C ASP A 12 7.68 -13.59 -12.98
N TYR A 13 7.94 -13.84 -14.27
CA TYR A 13 9.11 -13.30 -14.98
C TYR A 13 9.06 -11.77 -15.08
N ALA A 14 7.93 -11.19 -15.48
CA ALA A 14 7.74 -9.74 -15.58
C ALA A 14 7.91 -9.05 -14.22
N ALA A 15 7.37 -9.66 -13.16
CA ALA A 15 7.52 -9.18 -11.79
C ALA A 15 8.98 -9.24 -11.31
N GLY A 16 9.69 -10.34 -11.58
CA GLY A 16 11.11 -10.48 -11.28
C GLY A 16 11.96 -9.44 -11.99
N TYR A 17 11.74 -9.26 -13.29
CA TYR A 17 12.44 -8.27 -14.10
C TYR A 17 12.19 -6.83 -13.62
N TRP A 18 10.94 -6.50 -13.30
CA TRP A 18 10.58 -5.20 -12.74
C TRP A 18 11.21 -4.94 -11.38
N LYS A 19 11.20 -5.94 -10.50
CA LYS A 19 11.81 -5.87 -9.17
C LYS A 19 13.30 -5.56 -9.26
N ASP A 20 14.02 -6.21 -10.15
CA ASP A 20 15.46 -6.00 -10.32
C ASP A 20 15.78 -4.64 -10.95
N ARG A 21 14.98 -4.18 -11.92
CA ARG A 21 15.09 -2.81 -12.45
C ARG A 21 14.79 -1.75 -11.41
N LEU A 22 13.77 -1.95 -10.58
CA LEU A 22 13.39 -1.00 -9.54
C LEU A 22 14.46 -0.94 -8.44
N ARG A 23 15.06 -2.08 -8.07
CA ARG A 23 16.22 -2.14 -7.19
C ARG A 23 17.43 -1.43 -7.79
N GLY A 24 17.75 -1.68 -9.05
CA GLY A 24 18.87 -1.01 -9.73
C GLY A 24 18.65 0.49 -9.86
N TRP A 25 17.44 0.92 -10.20
CA TRP A 25 17.05 2.32 -10.25
C TRP A 25 17.16 2.98 -8.86
N MET A 26 16.55 2.39 -7.83
CA MET A 26 16.63 2.87 -6.44
C MET A 26 18.07 2.93 -5.92
N ALA A 27 18.88 1.90 -6.19
CA ALA A 27 20.28 1.89 -5.80
C ALA A 27 21.06 2.99 -6.52
N SER A 28 20.87 3.15 -7.84
CA SER A 28 21.51 4.23 -8.60
C SER A 28 21.09 5.63 -8.14
N TRP A 29 19.81 5.79 -7.80
CA TRP A 29 19.26 7.05 -7.29
C TRP A 29 19.79 7.34 -5.89
N MET A 30 19.83 6.33 -4.99
CA MET A 30 20.42 6.47 -3.65
C MET A 30 21.91 6.74 -3.71
N THR A 31 22.68 6.04 -4.56
CA THR A 31 24.12 6.27 -4.70
C THR A 31 24.38 7.67 -5.26
N ARG A 32 23.70 8.09 -6.33
CA ARG A 32 23.86 9.45 -6.87
C ARG A 32 23.43 10.51 -5.87
N GLY A 33 22.26 10.35 -5.25
CA GLY A 33 21.77 11.27 -4.24
C GLY A 33 22.71 11.35 -3.03
N PHE A 34 23.30 10.23 -2.61
CA PHE A 34 24.30 10.21 -1.54
C PHE A 34 25.60 10.88 -1.96
N THR A 35 26.13 10.60 -3.15
CA THR A 35 27.35 11.22 -3.66
C THR A 35 27.16 12.73 -3.87
N GLU A 36 26.09 13.17 -4.51
CA GLU A 36 25.74 14.59 -4.70
C GLU A 36 25.50 15.30 -3.37
N LEU A 37 24.87 14.63 -2.40
CA LEU A 37 24.71 15.18 -1.05
C LEU A 37 26.05 15.28 -0.33
N MET A 38 26.93 14.29 -0.44
CA MET A 38 28.25 14.29 0.19
C MET A 38 29.21 15.30 -0.44
N GLU A 39 29.17 15.46 -1.75
CA GLU A 39 29.97 16.44 -2.50
C GLU A 39 29.40 17.86 -2.34
N GLY A 40 28.08 17.99 -2.22
CA GLY A 40 27.36 19.25 -2.02
C GLY A 40 27.15 19.66 -0.55
N LEU A 41 27.63 18.88 0.42
CA LEU A 41 27.64 19.24 1.83
C LEU A 41 28.70 20.32 2.07
N GLU A 42 28.43 21.51 1.55
CA GLU A 42 29.14 22.72 1.96
C GLU A 42 29.00 22.91 3.48
N PRO A 43 29.96 23.59 4.14
CA PRO A 43 29.88 23.88 5.57
C PRO A 43 28.54 24.51 6.00
N GLU A 44 27.88 25.25 5.11
CA GLU A 44 26.55 25.82 5.32
C GLU A 44 25.45 24.76 5.42
N ALA A 45 25.46 23.72 4.59
CA ALA A 45 24.49 22.63 4.67
C ALA A 45 24.62 21.84 5.98
N ILE A 46 25.84 21.67 6.49
CA ILE A 46 26.10 21.09 7.82
C ILE A 46 25.45 21.96 8.92
N SER A 47 25.53 23.29 8.80
CA SER A 47 24.88 24.21 9.75
C SER A 47 23.36 24.11 9.68
N LEU A 48 22.78 24.03 8.49
CA LEU A 48 21.34 23.91 8.29
C LEU A 48 20.79 22.57 8.83
N VAL A 49 21.53 21.48 8.65
CA VAL A 49 21.19 20.17 9.22
C VAL A 49 21.26 20.25 10.75
N ARG A 50 22.28 20.88 11.33
CA ARG A 50 22.37 21.08 12.80
C ARG A 50 21.19 21.88 13.35
N ASP A 51 20.80 22.96 12.68
CA ASP A 51 19.68 23.80 13.10
C ASP A 51 18.35 23.04 13.06
N ASN A 52 18.14 22.21 12.02
CA ASN A 52 16.96 21.37 11.93
C ASN A 52 16.95 20.24 12.97
N LEU A 53 18.11 19.59 13.22
CA LEU A 53 18.23 18.58 14.27
C LEU A 53 18.01 19.18 15.67
N ALA A 54 18.44 20.42 15.91
CA ALA A 54 18.16 21.15 17.15
C ALA A 54 16.64 21.38 17.31
N LYS A 55 15.96 21.86 16.27
CA LYS A 55 14.49 22.03 16.27
C LYS A 55 13.75 20.72 16.55
N ILE A 56 14.21 19.61 15.96
CA ILE A 56 13.62 18.28 16.20
C ILE A 56 13.86 17.85 17.66
N SER A 57 15.06 18.06 18.20
CA SER A 57 15.39 17.73 19.60
C SER A 57 14.55 18.53 20.60
N GLU A 58 14.31 19.81 20.32
CA GLU A 58 13.55 20.71 21.18
C GLU A 58 12.03 20.48 21.11
N HIS A 59 11.52 19.85 20.05
CA HIS A 59 10.09 19.63 19.89
C HIS A 59 9.50 18.78 21.05
N PRO A 60 8.35 19.17 21.62
CA PRO A 60 7.79 18.52 22.81
C PRO A 60 7.36 17.07 22.57
N MET A 61 6.98 16.73 21.33
CA MET A 61 6.54 15.37 20.95
C MET A 61 7.70 14.43 20.57
N THR A 62 8.95 14.90 20.57
CA THR A 62 10.08 14.05 20.18
C THR A 62 10.37 13.05 21.30
N PRO A 63 10.37 11.73 21.02
CA PRO A 63 10.67 10.71 22.01
C PRO A 63 12.03 10.92 22.68
N ARG A 64 12.16 10.53 23.95
CA ARG A 64 13.38 10.78 24.74
C ARG A 64 14.60 10.09 24.13
N GLU A 65 14.40 8.91 23.56
CA GLU A 65 15.43 8.13 22.87
C GLU A 65 15.99 8.89 21.66
N ILE A 66 15.13 9.57 20.92
CA ILE A 66 15.54 10.41 19.79
C ILE A 66 16.29 11.65 20.29
N LYS A 67 15.84 12.28 21.39
CA LYS A 67 16.53 13.44 21.99
C LYS A 67 17.94 13.08 22.47
N ASP A 68 18.09 11.95 23.17
CA ASP A 68 19.37 11.47 23.69
C ASP A 68 20.33 11.10 22.55
N MET A 69 19.81 10.45 21.51
CA MET A 69 20.56 10.16 20.29
C MET A 69 21.02 11.45 19.61
N LEU A 70 20.12 12.41 19.37
CA LEU A 70 20.45 13.70 18.77
C LEU A 70 21.48 14.48 19.59
N GLY A 71 21.32 14.52 20.92
CA GLY A 71 22.25 15.18 21.83
C GLY A 71 23.67 14.62 21.75
N THR A 72 23.80 13.29 21.69
CA THR A 72 25.10 12.60 21.51
C THR A 72 25.76 12.96 20.18
N LEU A 73 24.95 13.15 19.14
CA LEU A 73 25.39 13.42 17.77
C LEU A 73 25.78 14.89 17.57
N THR A 74 25.11 15.82 18.26
CA THR A 74 25.43 17.25 18.25
C THR A 74 26.57 17.64 19.18
N ALA A 75 26.80 16.88 20.26
CA ALA A 75 27.85 17.18 21.24
C ALA A 75 29.28 16.86 20.73
N GLY A 76 29.42 16.02 19.71
CA GLY A 76 30.72 15.63 19.15
C GLY A 76 31.23 16.59 18.07
N LYS A 77 32.49 17.06 18.19
CA LYS A 77 33.18 17.81 17.11
C LYS A 77 33.52 16.96 15.87
N LYS A 78 33.28 15.64 15.91
CA LYS A 78 33.67 14.74 14.81
C LYS A 78 32.53 14.70 13.77
N PRO A 79 32.82 14.81 12.46
CA PRO A 79 31.81 14.78 11.40
C PRO A 79 31.20 13.39 11.15
N LEU A 80 31.86 12.32 11.63
CA LEU A 80 31.47 10.93 11.41
C LEU A 80 30.04 10.55 11.90
N PRO A 81 29.56 11.01 13.07
CA PRO A 81 28.22 10.70 13.54
C PRO A 81 27.11 11.41 12.73
N LEU A 82 27.40 12.58 12.14
CA LEU A 82 26.48 13.28 11.23
C LEU A 82 26.28 12.51 9.93
N LEU A 83 27.36 11.91 9.43
CA LEU A 83 27.38 11.03 8.26
C LEU A 83 26.52 9.76 8.47
N LEU A 84 26.48 9.24 9.71
CA LEU A 84 25.62 8.11 10.10
C LEU A 84 24.15 8.49 10.26
N LEU A 85 23.83 9.77 10.50
CA LEU A 85 22.44 10.24 10.59
C LEU A 85 21.73 10.28 9.24
N ILE A 86 22.45 10.47 8.15
CA ILE A 86 21.88 10.51 6.80
C ILE A 86 21.16 9.20 6.46
N PRO A 87 21.78 8.01 6.54
CA PRO A 87 21.08 6.75 6.27
C PRO A 87 19.95 6.48 7.26
N ILE A 88 20.08 6.88 8.53
CA ILE A 88 19.01 6.75 9.53
C ILE A 88 17.81 7.65 9.14
N GLY A 89 18.06 8.90 8.77
CA GLY A 89 17.04 9.83 8.30
C GLY A 89 16.34 9.33 7.04
N VAL A 90 17.09 8.80 6.07
CA VAL A 90 16.53 8.16 4.87
C VAL A 90 15.64 6.97 5.25
N LEU A 91 16.09 6.10 6.16
CA LEU A 91 15.30 4.97 6.63
C LEU A 91 14.01 5.40 7.35
N MET A 92 14.01 6.53 8.06
CA MET A 92 12.81 7.11 8.69
C MET A 92 11.86 7.77 7.69
N LEU A 93 12.37 8.28 6.56
CA LEU A 93 11.54 8.86 5.50
C LEU A 93 10.78 7.80 4.71
N ILE A 94 11.30 6.58 4.58
CA ILE A 94 10.63 5.47 3.89
C ILE A 94 9.20 5.24 4.42
N PRO A 95 8.96 5.00 5.73
CA PRO A 95 7.61 4.79 6.24
C PRO A 95 6.70 6.01 6.02
N MET A 96 7.21 7.23 6.10
CA MET A 96 6.45 8.45 5.77
C MET A 96 6.02 8.49 4.30
N ILE A 97 6.95 8.22 3.39
CA ILE A 97 6.66 8.16 1.95
C ILE A 97 5.63 7.04 1.69
N THR A 98 5.82 5.86 2.28
CA THR A 98 4.83 4.78 2.13
C THR A 98 3.45 5.15 2.69
N ALA A 99 3.37 5.95 3.76
CA ALA A 99 2.11 6.41 4.31
C ALA A 99 1.39 7.40 3.37
N ILE A 100 2.14 8.30 2.72
CA ILE A 100 1.59 9.22 1.71
C ILE A 100 1.04 8.45 0.50
N PHE A 101 1.74 7.39 0.08
CA PHE A 101 1.32 6.54 -1.04
C PHE A 101 0.36 5.42 -0.65
N GLN A 102 0.05 5.24 0.63
CA GLN A 102 -0.87 4.19 1.11
C GLN A 102 -2.26 4.28 0.45
N PRO A 103 -2.90 5.47 0.29
CA PRO A 103 -4.19 5.57 -0.39
C PRO A 103 -4.12 5.11 -1.85
N LEU A 104 -3.02 5.41 -2.55
CA LEU A 104 -2.80 4.95 -3.93
C LEU A 104 -2.56 3.44 -3.98
N GLY A 105 -1.77 2.92 -3.04
CA GLY A 105 -1.58 1.48 -2.86
C GLY A 105 -2.91 0.75 -2.65
N ASN A 106 -3.78 1.30 -1.81
CA ASN A 106 -5.12 0.76 -1.60
C ASN A 106 -5.95 0.79 -2.88
N LEU A 107 -5.90 1.85 -3.69
CA LEU A 107 -6.59 1.89 -4.99
C LEU A 107 -6.10 0.80 -5.96
N ILE A 108 -4.79 0.54 -5.98
CA ILE A 108 -4.20 -0.54 -6.79
C ILE A 108 -4.65 -1.89 -6.26
N VAL A 109 -4.66 -2.09 -4.94
CA VAL A 109 -5.18 -3.31 -4.31
C VAL A 109 -6.65 -3.49 -4.66
N TYR A 110 -7.49 -2.46 -4.57
CA TYR A 110 -8.89 -2.54 -4.99
C TYR A 110 -9.05 -2.87 -6.47
N ALA A 111 -8.23 -2.29 -7.34
CA ALA A 111 -8.22 -2.62 -8.76
C ALA A 111 -7.80 -4.09 -8.99
N GLN A 112 -6.80 -4.57 -8.25
CA GLN A 112 -6.40 -5.97 -8.28
C GLN A 112 -7.51 -6.88 -7.74
N GLU A 113 -8.11 -6.57 -6.60
CA GLU A 113 -9.23 -7.30 -6.00
C GLU A 113 -10.44 -7.36 -6.94
N ARG A 114 -10.68 -6.30 -7.72
CA ARG A 114 -11.69 -6.26 -8.77
C ARG A 114 -11.35 -7.18 -9.95
N ILE A 115 -10.08 -7.24 -10.36
CA ILE A 115 -9.61 -8.13 -11.44
C ILE A 115 -9.56 -9.60 -10.97
N PHE A 116 -9.19 -9.84 -9.71
CA PHE A 116 -9.09 -11.16 -9.10
C PHE A 116 -10.40 -11.64 -8.45
N HIS A 117 -11.47 -10.83 -8.52
CA HIS A 117 -12.80 -11.11 -7.96
C HIS A 117 -12.78 -11.60 -6.50
N SER A 118 -11.96 -10.99 -5.63
CA SER A 118 -11.93 -11.33 -4.20
C SER A 118 -13.09 -10.71 -3.42
N TRP A 119 -13.68 -9.61 -3.92
CA TRP A 119 -14.95 -9.06 -3.46
C TRP A 119 -16.11 -9.75 -4.17
N ARG A 120 -16.52 -10.91 -3.64
CA ARG A 120 -17.71 -11.62 -4.10
C ARG A 120 -18.90 -11.13 -3.30
N LEU A 121 -19.84 -10.49 -3.97
CA LEU A 121 -21.14 -10.23 -3.35
C LEU A 121 -21.78 -11.57 -3.03
N ASP A 122 -22.13 -11.75 -1.76
CA ASP A 122 -22.86 -12.94 -1.33
C ASP A 122 -24.19 -13.03 -2.09
N PRO A 123 -24.50 -14.16 -2.76
CA PRO A 123 -25.72 -14.31 -3.57
C PRO A 123 -26.99 -14.00 -2.78
N ILE A 124 -27.04 -14.34 -1.50
CA ILE A 124 -28.20 -14.07 -0.64
C ILE A 124 -28.33 -12.57 -0.40
N ALA A 125 -27.23 -11.86 -0.14
CA ALA A 125 -27.22 -10.41 -0.01
C ALA A 125 -27.69 -9.70 -1.30
N VAL A 126 -27.23 -10.15 -2.48
CA VAL A 126 -27.65 -9.61 -3.79
C VAL A 126 -29.15 -9.78 -3.99
N ILE A 127 -29.68 -10.98 -3.76
CA ILE A 127 -31.11 -11.28 -3.95
C ILE A 127 -31.96 -10.53 -2.95
N THR A 128 -31.51 -10.43 -1.70
CA THR A 128 -32.21 -9.65 -0.65
C THR A 128 -32.25 -8.17 -1.01
N ALA A 129 -31.14 -7.60 -1.50
CA ALA A 129 -31.10 -6.22 -1.99
C ALA A 129 -32.03 -6.04 -3.19
N TRP A 130 -31.96 -6.94 -4.17
CA TRP A 130 -32.83 -6.93 -5.35
C TRP A 130 -34.32 -6.97 -5.01
N ARG A 131 -34.75 -7.78 -4.04
CA ARG A 131 -36.15 -7.80 -3.58
C ARG A 131 -36.62 -6.47 -3.01
N ARG A 132 -35.72 -5.65 -2.45
CA ARG A 132 -36.08 -4.30 -1.94
C ARG A 132 -36.27 -3.28 -3.06
N ASN A 133 -35.48 -3.38 -4.14
CA ASN A 133 -35.61 -2.50 -5.30
C ASN A 133 -35.06 -3.20 -6.56
N PRO A 134 -35.91 -3.90 -7.33
CA PRO A 134 -35.46 -4.71 -8.46
C PRO A 134 -34.70 -3.93 -9.52
N GLU A 135 -35.19 -2.74 -9.87
CA GLU A 135 -34.61 -1.88 -10.91
C GLU A 135 -33.21 -1.40 -10.53
N LYS A 136 -33.00 -1.01 -9.27
CA LYS A 136 -31.72 -0.47 -8.79
C LYS A 136 -30.62 -1.53 -8.73
N TYR A 137 -30.99 -2.78 -8.44
CA TYR A 137 -30.05 -3.82 -8.05
C TYR A 137 -29.91 -4.97 -9.07
N ALA A 138 -30.66 -4.93 -10.19
CA ALA A 138 -30.56 -5.95 -11.24
C ALA A 138 -29.15 -6.14 -11.79
N LYS A 139 -28.37 -5.05 -11.93
CA LYS A 139 -26.97 -5.09 -12.40
C LYS A 139 -26.02 -5.94 -11.55
N PHE A 140 -26.36 -6.25 -10.30
CA PHE A 140 -25.53 -7.11 -9.45
C PHE A 140 -25.67 -8.60 -9.78
N PHE A 141 -26.62 -8.98 -10.64
CA PHE A 141 -26.66 -10.34 -11.18
C PHE A 141 -25.55 -10.59 -12.22
N ASP A 142 -25.07 -9.54 -12.89
CA ASP A 142 -23.92 -9.65 -13.79
C ASP A 142 -22.68 -10.09 -13.01
N ASP A 143 -22.45 -9.52 -11.82
CA ASP A 143 -21.37 -9.93 -10.91
C ASP A 143 -21.50 -11.41 -10.48
N LEU A 144 -22.71 -11.95 -10.35
CA LEU A 144 -22.93 -13.37 -10.01
C LEU A 144 -22.65 -14.27 -11.22
N THR A 145 -23.05 -13.86 -12.41
CA THR A 145 -22.75 -14.57 -13.66
C THR A 145 -21.24 -14.61 -13.93
N GLU A 146 -20.54 -13.48 -13.72
CA GLU A 146 -19.07 -13.41 -13.80
C GLU A 146 -18.37 -14.31 -12.78
N GLN A 147 -18.99 -14.56 -11.62
CA GLN A 147 -18.53 -15.53 -10.62
C GLN A 147 -18.81 -16.99 -10.99
N GLY A 148 -19.43 -17.25 -12.14
CA GLY A 148 -19.74 -18.60 -12.63
C GLY A 148 -21.07 -19.16 -12.14
N TRP A 149 -21.98 -18.32 -11.64
CA TRP A 149 -23.36 -18.74 -11.37
C TRP A 149 -24.13 -18.87 -12.69
N SER A 150 -24.78 -20.01 -12.91
CA SER A 150 -25.70 -20.15 -14.03
C SER A 150 -26.99 -19.36 -13.77
N GLU A 151 -27.63 -18.88 -14.85
CA GLU A 151 -28.93 -18.21 -14.78
C GLU A 151 -29.97 -19.08 -14.04
N GLU A 152 -29.95 -20.39 -14.27
CA GLU A 152 -30.82 -21.35 -13.56
C GLU A 152 -30.62 -21.31 -12.04
N ARG A 153 -29.38 -21.19 -11.55
CA ARG A 153 -29.11 -21.09 -10.11
C ARG A 153 -29.54 -19.74 -9.54
N ILE A 154 -29.37 -18.67 -10.31
CA ILE A 154 -29.82 -17.33 -9.93
C ILE A 154 -31.35 -17.32 -9.79
N GLU A 155 -32.08 -17.88 -10.76
CA GLU A 155 -33.53 -18.01 -10.70
C GLU A 155 -34.00 -18.93 -9.56
N ALA A 156 -33.33 -20.06 -9.35
CA ALA A 156 -33.62 -20.94 -8.22
C ALA A 156 -33.45 -20.22 -6.87
N LEU A 157 -32.40 -19.40 -6.71
CA LEU A 157 -32.19 -18.63 -5.48
C LEU A 157 -33.24 -17.51 -5.29
N LYS A 158 -33.65 -16.83 -6.38
CA LYS A 158 -34.77 -15.87 -6.31
C LYS A 158 -36.03 -16.53 -5.74
N PHE A 159 -36.28 -17.78 -6.13
CA PHE A 159 -37.40 -18.57 -5.62
C PHE A 159 -37.20 -19.06 -4.18
N ILE A 160 -36.05 -19.64 -3.84
CA ILE A 160 -35.77 -20.18 -2.49
C ILE A 160 -35.90 -19.11 -1.40
N THR A 161 -35.46 -17.88 -1.68
CA THR A 161 -35.57 -16.77 -0.71
C THR A 161 -37.01 -16.36 -0.39
N LEU A 162 -38.03 -16.82 -1.13
CA LEU A 162 -39.43 -16.64 -0.78
C LEU A 162 -39.85 -17.49 0.44
N PHE A 163 -39.13 -18.58 0.70
CA PHE A 163 -39.46 -19.55 1.75
C PHE A 163 -38.55 -19.47 2.96
N ILE A 164 -37.50 -18.64 2.92
CA ILE A 164 -36.63 -18.42 4.07
C ILE A 164 -37.36 -17.48 5.04
N PRO A 165 -37.67 -17.93 6.28
CA PRO A 165 -38.31 -17.09 7.27
C PRO A 165 -37.46 -15.85 7.53
N THR A 166 -38.12 -14.70 7.60
CA THR A 166 -37.44 -13.46 7.95
C THR A 166 -37.13 -13.45 9.45
N ALA A 167 -36.24 -12.55 9.88
CA ALA A 167 -35.94 -12.38 11.31
C ALA A 167 -37.17 -11.93 12.15
N GLN A 168 -38.30 -11.58 11.50
CA GLN A 168 -39.57 -11.29 12.17
C GLN A 168 -40.43 -12.55 12.38
N ASP A 169 -40.12 -13.64 11.68
CA ASP A 169 -40.87 -14.91 11.73
C ASP A 169 -40.28 -15.92 12.73
N GLN A 170 -39.18 -15.55 13.42
CA GLN A 170 -38.54 -16.31 14.50
C GLN A 170 -38.79 -15.65 15.86
#